data_AF-A0A1D6EMG7-F1
#
_entry.id   AF-A0A1D6EMG7-F1
#
_cell.length_a   1.000
_cell.length_b   1.000
_cell.length_c   1.000
_cell.angle_alpha   90.00
_cell.angle_beta   90.00
_cell.angle_gamma   90.00
#
_symmetry.space_group_name_H-M   'P 1'
#
loop_
_entity.id
_entity.type
_entity.pdbx_description
1 polymer ?
#
loop_
_entity_poly.entity_id
_entity_poly.type
_entity_poly.pdbx_seq_one_letter_code
_entity_poly.pdbx_strand_id
1 'polypeptide(L)' 'MDPPQQPEPVTYVCGDCGAENTVKLVDVVQCRECGHRILYKKRTRRSKTTSLLILSFRYAIPCFPHRLN' A
#
# COMPACT_ATOMS: atom_id res chain seq x y z
N MET A 1 -30.84 -9.63 4.08
CA MET A 1 -30.06 -9.06 2.96
C MET A 1 -29.12 -8.05 3.56
N ASP A 2 -27.88 -8.44 3.82
CA ASP A 2 -26.87 -7.50 4.29
C ASP A 2 -26.54 -6.50 3.18
N PRO A 3 -26.49 -5.19 3.47
CA PRO A 3 -26.09 -4.19 2.50
C PRO A 3 -24.63 -4.44 2.07
N PRO A 4 -24.29 -4.24 0.79
CA PRO A 4 -22.93 -4.47 0.30
C PRO A 4 -21.96 -3.54 1.03
N GLN A 5 -21.06 -4.12 1.83
CA GLN A 5 -20.01 -3.38 2.51
C GLN A 5 -19.10 -2.73 1.46
N GLN A 6 -19.09 -1.41 1.41
CA GLN A 6 -18.17 -0.67 0.54
C GLN A 6 -16.73 -0.89 1.03
N PRO A 7 -15.76 -1.15 0.14
CA PRO A 7 -14.38 -1.38 0.52
C PRO A 7 -13.79 -0.12 1.17
N GLU A 8 -13.21 -0.27 2.36
CA GLU A 8 -12.53 0.83 3.05
C GLU A 8 -11.40 1.43 2.18
N PRO A 9 -11.20 2.76 2.22
CA PRO A 9 -10.19 3.42 1.42
C PRO A 9 -8.78 2.98 1.84
N VAL A 10 -8.04 2.39 0.89
CA VAL A 10 -6.65 1.96 1.09
C VAL A 10 -5.71 3.13 0.84
N THR A 11 -4.76 3.34 1.75
CA THR A 11 -3.70 4.34 1.63
C THR A 11 -2.47 3.78 0.91
N TYR A 12 -1.98 4.54 -0.07
CA TYR A 12 -0.78 4.26 -0.83
C TYR A 12 0.30 5.31 -0.53
N VAL A 13 1.56 5.00 -0.82
CA VAL A 13 2.73 5.84 -0.56
C VAL A 13 3.51 6.00 -1.86
N CYS A 14 3.82 7.22 -2.28
CA CYS A 14 4.59 7.44 -3.50
C CYS A 14 6.06 6.99 -3.34
N GLY A 15 6.65 6.43 -4.39
CA GLY A 15 8.05 6.00 -4.38
C GLY A 15 9.06 7.14 -4.27
N ASP A 16 8.76 8.31 -4.86
CA ASP A 16 9.71 9.40 -4.98
C ASP A 16 9.57 10.46 -3.88
N CYS A 17 8.33 10.90 -3.59
CA CYS A 17 8.10 11.91 -2.54
C CYS A 17 7.73 11.31 -1.18
N GLY A 18 7.46 9.99 -1.10
CA GLY A 18 7.03 9.35 0.15
C GLY A 18 5.65 9.79 0.66
N ALA A 19 4.91 10.57 -0.14
CA ALA A 19 3.62 11.11 0.26
C ALA A 19 2.51 10.08 0.26
N GLU A 20 1.59 10.21 1.21
CA GLU A 20 0.42 9.33 1.35
C GLU A 20 -0.68 9.78 0.37
N ASN A 21 -1.08 8.88 -0.52
CA ASN A 21 -2.12 9.12 -1.52
C ASN A 21 -3.27 8.13 -1.31
N THR A 22 -4.48 8.66 -1.26
CA THR A 22 -5.73 7.89 -1.26
C THR A 22 -6.24 7.79 -2.69
N VAL A 23 -6.07 6.60 -3.29
CA VAL A 23 -6.47 6.35 -4.68
C VAL A 23 -7.76 5.54 -4.68
N LYS A 24 -8.79 6.04 -5.38
CA LYS A 24 -10.04 5.30 -5.58
C LYS A 24 -9.87 4.29 -6.71
N LEU A 25 -10.64 3.20 -6.69
CA LEU A 25 -10.59 2.12 -7.69
C LEU A 25 -10.80 2.58 -9.14
N VAL A 26 -11.52 3.68 -9.35
CA VAL A 26 -11.89 4.20 -10.68
C VAL A 26 -10.93 5.30 -11.13
N ASP A 27 -10.17 5.89 -10.22
CA ASP A 27 -9.30 7.03 -10.50
C ASP A 27 -7.93 6.56 -11.05
N VAL A 28 -7.30 7.40 -11.87
CA VAL A 28 -5.95 7.15 -12.38
C VAL A 28 -4.94 7.15 -11.24
N VAL A 29 -4.06 6.15 -11.23
CA VAL A 29 -3.01 5.99 -10.22
C VAL A 29 -1.90 7.01 -10.46
N GLN A 30 -1.97 8.13 -9.73
CA GLN A 30 -1.00 9.22 -9.82
C GLN A 30 -0.83 9.91 -8.46
N CYS A 31 0.42 10.25 -8.12
CA CYS A 31 0.72 11.05 -6.95
C CYS A 31 0.28 12.51 -7.16
N ARG A 32 -0.40 13.08 -6.17
CA ARG A 32 -0.90 14.48 -6.23
C ARG A 32 0.17 15.54 -6.09
N GLU A 33 1.33 15.18 -5.53
CA GLU A 33 2.40 16.14 -5.23
C GLU A 33 3.48 16.17 -6.32
N CYS A 34 3.91 15.01 -6.81
CA CYS A 34 5.02 14.92 -7.76
C CYS A 34 4.62 14.41 -9.16
N GLY A 35 3.35 14.02 -9.36
CA GLY A 35 2.86 13.49 -10.65
C GLY A 35 3.39 12.11 -11.03
N HIS A 36 4.21 11.47 -10.20
CA HIS A 36 4.71 10.12 -10.45
C HIS A 36 3.58 9.09 -10.34
N ARG A 37 3.68 8.03 -11.14
CA ARG A 37 2.63 6.99 -11.28
C ARG A 37 2.90 5.73 -10.47
N ILE A 38 4.01 5.69 -9.73
CA ILE A 38 4.41 4.54 -8.91
C ILE A 38 4.04 4.80 -7.45
N LEU A 39 3.15 3.95 -6.93
CA LEU A 39 2.55 4.06 -5.60
C LEU A 39 2.59 2.69 -4.92
N TYR A 40 3.13 2.62 -3.70
CA TYR A 40 3.25 1.42 -2.88
C TYR A 40 2.11 1.33 -1.85
N LYS A 41 1.55 0.15 -1.61
CA LYS A 41 0.52 -0.02 -0.58
C LYS A 41 1.12 0.03 0.83
N LYS A 42 0.48 0.76 1.75
CA LYS A 42 0.94 0.85 3.15
C LYS A 42 0.76 -0.50 3.87
N ARG A 43 1.76 -0.90 4.65
CA ARG A 43 1.74 -2.17 5.43
C ARG A 43 0.71 -2.07 6.55
N THR A 44 -0.18 -3.06 6.68
CA THR A 44 -1.16 -3.12 7.78
C THR A 44 -0.52 -3.67 9.06
N ARG A 45 -0.97 -3.19 10.22
CA ARG A 45 -0.53 -3.67 11.55
C ARG A 45 -1.20 -4.98 11.97
N ARG A 46 -1.70 -5.77 11.03
CA ARG A 46 -2.34 -7.06 11.35
C ARG A 46 -1.23 -8.01 11.79
N SER A 47 -1.10 -8.19 13.09
CA SER A 47 -0.20 -9.14 13.74
C SER A 47 -0.50 -10.55 13.23
N LYS A 48 0.22 -10.97 12.18
CA LYS A 48 0.43 -12.40 11.95
C LYS A 48 1.30 -12.83 13.13
N THR A 49 0.79 -13.74 13.95
CA THR A 49 1.42 -14.29 15.15
C THR A 49 2.87 -14.74 14.90
N THR A 50 3.84 -13.83 14.98
CA THR A 50 5.27 -14.13 15.14
C THR A 50 6.00 -12.86 15.62
N SER A 51 6.32 -12.87 16.91
CA SER A 51 7.48 -12.22 17.55
C SER A 51 8.01 -10.90 16.96
N LEU A 52 7.52 -9.78 17.50
CA LEU A 52 8.30 -8.69 18.15
C LEU A 52 9.72 -8.32 17.66
N LEU A 53 10.06 -8.42 16.36
CA LEU A 53 11.36 -7.96 15.86
C LEU A 53 11.34 -7.25 14.49
N ILE A 54 10.23 -6.60 14.11
CA ILE A 54 10.23 -5.80 12.88
C ILE A 54 9.54 -4.44 13.05
N LEU A 55 9.90 -3.71 14.10
CA LEU A 55 9.62 -2.26 14.22
C LEU A 55 10.65 -1.41 13.44
N SER A 56 11.43 -2.02 12.54
CA SER A 56 12.43 -1.36 11.69
C SER A 56 12.12 -1.44 10.17
N PHE A 57 11.16 -2.26 9.72
CA PHE A 57 10.74 -2.26 8.31
C PHE A 57 9.63 -1.23 8.07
N ARG A 58 9.93 0.04 8.36
CA ARG A 58 9.02 1.15 8.03
C ARG A 58 9.01 1.51 6.54
N TYR A 59 9.89 0.98 5.68
CA TYR A 59 9.97 1.45 4.28
C TYR A 59 10.49 0.47 3.19
N ALA A 60 10.51 -0.85 3.35
CA ALA A 60 10.97 -1.72 2.25
C ALA A 60 10.55 -3.19 2.38
N ILE A 61 9.39 -3.59 1.85
CA ILE A 61 9.22 -4.98 1.38
C ILE A 61 8.46 -4.93 0.06
N PRO A 62 9.15 -4.95 -1.10
CA PRO A 62 8.49 -5.21 -2.36
C PRO A 62 7.91 -6.62 -2.29
N CYS A 63 6.61 -6.76 -2.54
CA CYS A 63 6.03 -8.06 -2.83
C CYS A 63 6.77 -8.64 -4.04
N PHE A 64 7.64 -9.61 -3.81
CA PHE A 64 8.12 -10.55 -4.81
C PHE A 64 6.91 -11.11 -5.60
N PRO A 65 6.99 -11.09 -6.93
CA PRO A 65 6.90 -12.37 -7.62
C PRO A 65 7.96 -12.43 -8.72
N HIS A 66 9.08 -13.10 -8.45
CA HIS A 66 9.88 -13.68 -9.51
C HIS A 66 9.82 -15.20 -9.37
N ARG A 67 8.79 -15.79 -9.97
CA ARG A 67 8.80 -17.21 -10.34
C ARG A 67 9.29 -17.23 -11.78
N LEU A 68 10.58 -17.41 -11.98
CA LEU A 68 11.16 -17.88 -13.24
C LEU A 68 11.86 -19.20 -12.93
N ASN A 69 11.18 -20.29 -13.26
CA ASN A 69 11.74 -21.38 -14.06
C ASN A 69 10.55 -22.10 -14.70
#